data_AF-A0A947UCS8-F1
#
_entry.id   AF-A0A947UCS8-F1
#
_cell.length_a   1.000
_cell.length_b   1.000
_cell.length_c   1.000
_cell.angle_alpha   90.00
_cell.angle_beta   90.00
_cell.angle_gamma   90.00
#
_symmetry.space_group_name_H-M   'P 1'
#
loop_
_entity.id
_entity.type
_entity.pdbx_description
1 polymer ?
#
loop_
_entity_poly.entity_id
_entity_poly.type
_entity_poly.pdbx_seq_one_letter_code
_entity_poly.pdbx_strand_id
1 'polypeptide(L)'
;MFAKKLTAIASVVTTIAMSLAPMASHAVTTGAFQAGDLIKGTQFSTVYYFGPDGRRYVFPNDKTYFTWYTDFSTVKTISDVQLQTIPLGRSNITYRPGVKMVKIDTDPKTYAVDQGGVLRWVKTQELAETLFGINWNQRIDDVPDPFFINYKVGTPIEMASEYPINDVKNATPNIAIDKQFDMTMVTVTIGSATAGGFVPASTTVKVGSTVTWTNADIVPHTVTGDAFDSGTIEKAKTYTRTFNTAGSYDYHDGIYPVMQGTINVVQ
;
A
#
# COMPACT_ATOMS: atom_id res chain seq x y z
N MET A 1 13.37 -35.50 76.08
CA MET A 1 12.04 -34.85 75.91
C MET A 1 12.20 -33.79 74.83
N PHE A 2 11.51 -33.97 73.69
CA PHE A 2 11.22 -33.03 72.58
C PHE A 2 12.28 -31.95 72.24
N ALA A 3 13.11 -32.17 71.22
CA ALA A 3 12.91 -31.83 69.80
C ALA A 3 13.12 -30.34 69.43
N LYS A 4 14.15 -30.06 68.60
CA LYS A 4 14.00 -29.53 67.22
C LYS A 4 15.37 -29.19 66.60
N LYS A 5 15.59 -29.70 65.37
CA LYS A 5 16.65 -29.29 64.44
C LYS A 5 16.45 -27.83 64.04
N LEU A 6 17.54 -27.08 63.79
CA LEU A 6 17.50 -25.98 62.83
C LEU A 6 18.83 -25.86 62.08
N THR A 7 18.73 -26.05 60.77
CA THR A 7 19.76 -25.91 59.75
C THR A 7 20.02 -24.42 59.51
N ALA A 8 21.27 -23.98 59.59
CA ALA A 8 21.65 -22.62 59.20
C ALA A 8 21.97 -22.59 57.70
N ILE A 9 21.10 -21.95 56.91
CA ILE A 9 21.35 -21.62 55.50
C ILE A 9 21.83 -20.17 55.47
N ALA A 10 23.08 -19.97 55.06
CA ALA A 10 23.63 -18.65 54.77
C ALA A 10 22.92 -18.08 53.53
N SER A 11 22.17 -17.00 53.72
CA SER A 11 21.48 -16.28 52.66
C SER A 11 22.43 -15.25 52.07
N VAL A 12 22.83 -15.45 50.80
CA VAL A 12 23.53 -14.44 50.00
C VAL A 12 22.50 -13.35 49.65
N VAL A 13 22.72 -12.14 50.16
CA VAL A 13 21.97 -10.95 49.73
C VAL A 13 22.56 -10.50 48.41
N THR A 14 21.93 -10.89 47.30
CA THR A 14 22.19 -10.30 45.98
C THR A 14 21.20 -9.15 45.80
N THR A 15 21.71 -7.92 45.90
CA THR A 15 20.98 -6.71 45.55
C THR A 15 20.67 -6.74 44.05
N ILE A 16 19.44 -7.11 43.67
CA ILE A 16 18.95 -6.92 42.30
C ILE A 16 18.67 -5.43 42.16
N ALA A 17 19.63 -4.70 41.58
CA ALA A 17 19.34 -3.40 41.00
C ALA A 17 18.37 -3.62 39.83
N MET A 18 17.09 -3.31 40.02
CA MET A 18 16.16 -3.13 38.91
C MET A 18 16.61 -1.89 38.15
N SER A 19 17.49 -2.08 37.16
CA SER A 19 17.67 -1.08 36.12
C SER A 19 16.35 -0.97 35.37
N LEU A 20 15.59 0.08 35.67
CA LEU A 20 14.65 0.65 34.72
C LEU A 20 15.48 1.02 33.49
N ALA A 21 15.59 0.09 32.55
CA ALA A 21 15.97 0.46 31.19
C ALA A 21 15.00 1.57 30.79
N PRO A 22 15.47 2.73 30.32
CA PRO A 22 14.57 3.67 29.70
C PRO A 22 13.86 2.90 28.60
N MET A 23 12.52 2.80 28.71
CA MET A 23 11.69 2.43 27.58
C MET A 23 12.14 3.37 26.47
N ALA A 24 12.95 2.86 25.55
CA ALA A 24 13.26 3.57 24.34
C ALA A 24 11.88 3.84 23.72
N SER A 25 11.43 5.09 23.83
CA SER A 25 10.44 5.61 22.92
C SER A 25 11.01 5.25 21.56
N HIS A 26 10.40 4.26 20.92
CA HIS A 26 10.68 4.02 19.52
C HIS A 26 10.18 5.30 18.89
N ALA A 27 11.10 6.25 18.65
CA ALA A 27 10.88 7.31 17.72
C ALA A 27 10.62 6.56 16.41
N VAL A 28 9.33 6.31 16.16
CA VAL A 28 8.89 5.76 14.90
C VAL A 28 9.39 6.76 13.89
N THR A 29 10.31 6.33 13.04
CA THR A 29 10.53 7.04 11.80
C THR A 29 9.17 7.11 11.14
N THR A 30 8.57 8.30 11.13
CA THR A 30 7.49 8.65 10.21
C THR A 30 8.12 8.56 8.83
N GLY A 31 8.26 7.34 8.30
CA GLY A 31 8.91 7.11 7.02
C GLY A 31 8.15 7.91 5.98
N ALA A 32 8.82 8.85 5.32
CA ALA A 32 8.24 9.56 4.20
C ALA A 32 7.81 8.53 3.15
N PHE A 33 6.52 8.44 2.92
CA PHE A 33 5.91 7.52 1.96
C PHE A 33 4.92 8.30 1.11
N GLN A 34 4.78 7.90 -0.14
CA GLN A 34 4.00 8.59 -1.14
C GLN A 34 3.26 7.60 -2.01
N ALA A 35 2.32 8.12 -2.80
CA ALA A 35 1.61 7.34 -3.81
C ALA A 35 2.60 6.51 -4.66
N GLY A 36 2.35 5.22 -4.78
CA GLY A 36 3.23 4.27 -5.46
C GLY A 36 4.08 3.41 -4.54
N ASP A 37 4.28 3.81 -3.28
CA ASP A 37 5.11 3.06 -2.34
C ASP A 37 4.42 1.78 -1.82
N LEU A 38 5.25 0.83 -1.40
CA LEU A 38 4.85 -0.30 -0.60
C LEU A 38 5.00 0.04 0.89
N ILE A 39 3.96 -0.21 1.67
CA ILE A 39 3.92 0.10 3.11
C ILE A 39 3.51 -1.11 3.93
N LYS A 40 4.02 -1.20 5.17
CA LYS A 40 3.60 -2.17 6.18
C LYS A 40 3.60 -1.57 7.58
N GLY A 41 2.91 -2.22 8.50
CA GLY A 41 2.86 -1.84 9.91
C GLY A 41 4.10 -2.30 10.68
N THR A 42 4.25 -1.79 11.90
CA THR A 42 5.29 -2.21 12.84
C THR A 42 5.03 -3.59 13.42
N GLN A 43 3.76 -3.93 13.68
CA GLN A 43 3.39 -5.22 14.29
C GLN A 43 2.89 -6.27 13.27
N PHE A 44 2.58 -5.85 12.04
CA PHE A 44 2.00 -6.72 11.02
C PHE A 44 2.95 -6.95 9.84
N SER A 45 2.93 -8.16 9.29
CA SER A 45 3.72 -8.53 8.10
C SER A 45 3.03 -8.25 6.78
N THR A 46 1.72 -7.95 6.79
CA THR A 46 0.97 -7.64 5.57
C THR A 46 1.52 -6.39 4.89
N VAL A 47 1.90 -6.55 3.62
CA VAL A 47 2.34 -5.46 2.75
C VAL A 47 1.15 -4.91 1.98
N TYR A 48 1.11 -3.59 1.83
CA TYR A 48 0.11 -2.89 1.06
C TYR A 48 0.77 -2.00 0.01
N TYR A 49 0.12 -1.86 -1.14
CA TYR A 49 0.42 -0.78 -2.08
C TYR A 49 -0.34 0.48 -1.67
N PHE A 50 0.33 1.63 -1.54
CA PHE A 50 -0.30 2.92 -1.28
C PHE A 50 -0.64 3.63 -2.58
N GLY A 51 -1.93 3.77 -2.88
CA GLY A 51 -2.42 4.37 -4.11
C GLY A 51 -2.46 5.91 -4.08
N PRO A 52 -2.44 6.56 -5.26
CA PRO A 52 -2.58 8.01 -5.37
C PRO A 52 -3.94 8.53 -4.88
N ASP A 53 -4.96 7.68 -4.83
CA ASP A 53 -6.27 7.94 -4.24
C ASP A 53 -6.26 7.97 -2.69
N GLY A 54 -5.09 7.89 -2.07
CA GLY A 54 -4.94 7.93 -0.61
C GLY A 54 -5.36 6.64 0.09
N ARG A 55 -5.49 5.53 -0.64
CA ARG A 55 -5.91 4.23 -0.10
C ARG A 55 -4.78 3.21 -0.10
N ARG A 56 -4.90 2.19 0.76
CA ARG A 56 -3.99 1.04 0.77
C ARG A 56 -4.64 -0.19 0.17
N TYR A 57 -3.91 -0.89 -0.68
CA TYR A 57 -4.37 -2.03 -1.45
C TYR A 57 -3.63 -3.29 -1.04
N VAL A 58 -4.38 -4.35 -0.73
CA VAL A 58 -3.84 -5.62 -0.23
C VAL A 58 -3.39 -6.51 -1.39
N PHE A 59 -2.25 -7.17 -1.21
CA PHE A 59 -1.89 -8.34 -2.01
C PHE A 59 -2.56 -9.59 -1.42
N PRO A 60 -3.40 -10.32 -2.16
CA PRO A 60 -4.09 -11.51 -1.65
C PRO A 60 -3.16 -12.59 -1.12
N ASN A 61 -1.98 -12.73 -1.73
CA ASN A 61 -0.93 -13.67 -1.33
C ASN A 61 0.43 -13.21 -1.87
N ASP A 62 1.48 -13.92 -1.45
CA ASP A 62 2.87 -13.73 -1.88
C ASP A 62 3.05 -13.95 -3.38
N LYS A 63 2.37 -14.93 -3.99
CA LYS A 63 2.45 -15.18 -5.43
C LYS A 63 2.00 -13.97 -6.25
N THR A 64 0.93 -13.29 -5.82
CA THR A 64 0.47 -12.04 -6.44
C THR A 64 1.53 -10.95 -6.30
N TYR A 65 2.09 -10.79 -5.09
CA TYR A 65 3.16 -9.82 -4.83
C TYR A 65 4.37 -10.04 -5.74
N PHE A 66 4.83 -11.28 -5.87
CA PHE A 66 6.01 -11.64 -6.67
C PHE A 66 5.78 -11.56 -8.19
N THR A 67 4.57 -11.27 -8.64
CA THR A 67 4.34 -10.88 -10.05
C THR A 67 4.66 -9.40 -10.31
N TRP A 68 4.68 -8.57 -9.26
CA TRP A 68 4.93 -7.14 -9.33
C TRP A 68 6.33 -6.75 -8.86
N TYR A 69 6.87 -7.43 -7.85
CA TYR A 69 8.13 -7.10 -7.19
C TYR A 69 9.02 -8.33 -7.02
N THR A 70 10.33 -8.15 -6.97
CA THR A 70 11.29 -9.26 -6.83
C THR A 70 11.54 -9.69 -5.40
N ASP A 71 11.40 -8.75 -4.46
CA ASP A 71 11.70 -8.91 -3.04
C ASP A 71 10.97 -7.83 -2.23
N PHE A 72 11.22 -7.77 -0.92
CA PHE A 72 10.61 -6.82 0.01
C PHE A 72 11.49 -5.60 0.34
N SER A 73 12.59 -5.37 -0.37
CA SER A 73 13.59 -4.33 -0.05
C SER A 73 13.04 -2.91 -0.13
N THR A 74 12.03 -2.69 -0.96
CA THR A 74 11.38 -1.37 -1.16
C THR A 74 10.21 -1.12 -0.22
N VAL A 75 9.85 -2.09 0.65
CA VAL A 75 8.74 -1.96 1.58
C VAL A 75 9.12 -1.02 2.73
N LYS A 76 8.35 0.06 2.88
CA LYS A 76 8.50 1.04 3.96
C LYS A 76 7.70 0.60 5.18
N THR A 77 8.30 0.71 6.36
CA THR A 77 7.60 0.50 7.63
C THR A 77 7.05 1.83 8.13
N ILE A 78 5.77 1.87 8.47
CA ILE A 78 5.09 3.01 9.09
C ILE A 78 4.46 2.59 10.42
N SER A 79 4.09 3.54 11.28
CA SER A 79 3.40 3.21 12.53
C SER A 79 2.08 2.49 12.26
N ASP A 80 1.69 1.56 13.12
CA ASP A 80 0.39 0.88 13.00
C ASP A 80 -0.77 1.88 13.11
N VAL A 81 -0.60 2.93 13.91
CA VAL A 81 -1.52 4.06 14.04
C VAL A 81 -1.76 4.75 12.71
N GLN A 82 -0.69 5.14 12.00
CA GLN A 82 -0.75 5.76 10.68
C GLN A 82 -1.28 4.79 9.63
N LEU A 83 -0.93 3.51 9.71
CA LEU A 83 -1.46 2.51 8.79
C LEU A 83 -2.98 2.35 8.92
N GLN A 84 -3.52 2.43 10.15
CA GLN A 84 -4.96 2.33 10.42
C GLN A 84 -5.76 3.51 9.84
N THR A 85 -5.14 4.68 9.69
CA THR A 85 -5.79 5.86 9.12
C THR A 85 -6.01 5.77 7.63
N ILE A 86 -5.25 4.92 6.95
CA ILE A 86 -5.32 4.77 5.50
C ILE A 86 -6.46 3.80 5.18
N PRO A 87 -7.54 4.25 4.51
CA PRO A 87 -8.65 3.37 4.17
C PRO A 87 -8.22 2.30 3.16
N LEU A 88 -8.87 1.13 3.24
CA LEU A 88 -8.66 0.06 2.27
C LEU A 88 -9.19 0.46 0.88
N GLY A 89 -8.50 -0.02 -0.14
CA GLY A 89 -8.94 0.01 -1.54
C GLY A 89 -10.26 -0.75 -1.73
N ARG A 90 -10.98 -0.44 -2.81
CA ARG A 90 -12.26 -1.11 -3.15
C ARG A 90 -12.08 -2.52 -3.72
N SER A 91 -10.86 -2.86 -4.13
CA SER A 91 -10.49 -4.19 -4.60
C SER A 91 -9.07 -4.49 -4.16
N ASN A 92 -8.66 -5.75 -4.20
CA ASN A 92 -7.28 -6.13 -3.97
C ASN A 92 -6.40 -5.86 -5.22
N ILE A 93 -5.09 -6.00 -5.02
CA ILE A 93 -4.14 -6.10 -6.13
C ILE A 93 -4.31 -7.45 -6.80
N THR A 94 -4.39 -7.46 -8.13
CA THR A 94 -4.45 -8.67 -8.94
C THR A 94 -3.06 -9.03 -9.47
N TYR A 95 -2.93 -10.24 -10.00
CA TYR A 95 -1.72 -10.67 -10.70
C TYR A 95 -1.31 -9.69 -11.80
N ARG A 96 -0.01 -9.44 -11.94
CA ARG A 96 0.52 -8.58 -13.00
C ARG A 96 0.22 -9.16 -14.39
N PRO A 97 -0.34 -8.35 -15.31
CA PRO A 97 -0.65 -8.81 -16.64
C PRO A 97 0.55 -9.40 -17.39
N GLY A 98 0.32 -10.51 -18.09
CA GLY A 98 1.33 -11.24 -18.86
C GLY A 98 2.41 -11.99 -18.06
N VAL A 99 2.45 -11.92 -16.72
CA VAL A 99 3.52 -12.58 -15.94
C VAL A 99 3.22 -14.05 -15.69
N LYS A 100 2.00 -14.36 -15.25
CA LYS A 100 1.52 -15.70 -14.93
C LYS A 100 0.14 -15.93 -15.57
N MET A 101 -0.20 -17.19 -15.73
CA MET A 101 -1.57 -17.63 -15.95
C MET A 101 -2.21 -17.93 -14.60
N VAL A 102 -3.53 -17.83 -14.52
CA VAL A 102 -4.28 -18.15 -13.30
C VAL A 102 -5.42 -19.11 -13.59
N LYS A 103 -5.79 -19.89 -12.57
CA LYS A 103 -7.02 -20.68 -12.55
C LYS A 103 -7.66 -20.60 -11.16
N ILE A 104 -8.89 -21.08 -11.05
CA ILE A 104 -9.59 -21.26 -9.78
C ILE A 104 -9.97 -22.72 -9.60
N ASP A 105 -10.21 -23.16 -8.37
CA ASP A 105 -10.47 -24.58 -8.09
C ASP A 105 -11.79 -25.05 -8.69
N THR A 106 -12.76 -24.14 -8.81
CA THR A 106 -14.11 -24.42 -9.30
C THR A 106 -14.30 -24.30 -10.81
N ASP A 107 -13.27 -23.87 -11.56
CA ASP A 107 -13.32 -23.74 -13.02
C ASP A 107 -12.05 -24.36 -13.66
N PRO A 108 -12.17 -25.40 -14.51
CA PRO A 108 -11.01 -26.03 -15.14
C PRO A 108 -10.28 -25.13 -16.15
N LYS A 109 -10.84 -23.96 -16.50
CA LYS A 109 -10.23 -23.03 -17.46
C LYS A 109 -8.96 -22.40 -16.91
N THR A 110 -8.01 -22.18 -17.81
CA THR A 110 -6.78 -21.42 -17.55
C THR A 110 -6.88 -20.05 -18.21
N TYR A 111 -6.57 -18.99 -17.46
CA TYR A 111 -6.74 -17.61 -17.89
C TYR A 111 -5.40 -16.89 -17.97
N ALA A 112 -5.23 -16.07 -19.01
CA ALA A 112 -4.26 -15.00 -19.00
C ALA A 112 -4.86 -13.79 -18.26
N VAL A 113 -4.02 -13.05 -17.53
CA VAL A 113 -4.43 -11.82 -16.83
C VAL A 113 -4.09 -10.61 -17.69
N ASP A 114 -5.09 -9.79 -18.00
CA ASP A 114 -4.99 -8.54 -18.75
C ASP A 114 -5.22 -7.33 -17.81
N GLN A 115 -4.96 -6.12 -18.32
CA GLN A 115 -4.98 -4.88 -17.53
C GLN A 115 -6.27 -4.73 -16.71
N GLY A 116 -6.12 -4.33 -15.44
CA GLY A 116 -7.25 -4.09 -14.54
C GLY A 116 -7.89 -5.36 -13.98
N GLY A 117 -7.15 -6.48 -14.00
CA GLY A 117 -7.62 -7.76 -13.47
C GLY A 117 -8.63 -8.46 -14.38
N VAL A 118 -8.50 -8.31 -15.70
CA VAL A 118 -9.37 -8.99 -16.66
C VAL A 118 -8.82 -10.38 -16.97
N LEU A 119 -9.63 -11.42 -16.77
CA LEU A 119 -9.27 -12.80 -17.06
C LEU A 119 -9.75 -13.19 -18.44
N ARG A 120 -8.80 -13.53 -19.32
CA ARG A 120 -9.09 -13.95 -20.69
C ARG A 120 -8.75 -15.43 -20.84
N TRP A 121 -9.78 -16.23 -21.11
CA TRP A 121 -9.63 -17.68 -21.22
C TRP A 121 -8.72 -18.05 -22.40
N VAL A 122 -7.69 -18.85 -22.13
CA VAL A 122 -6.82 -19.45 -23.16
C VAL A 122 -7.38 -20.82 -23.52
N LYS A 123 -7.94 -20.94 -24.73
CA LYS A 123 -8.79 -22.09 -25.11
C LYS A 123 -8.04 -23.39 -25.35
N THR A 124 -6.77 -23.34 -25.78
CA THR A 124 -6.03 -24.55 -26.16
C THR A 124 -4.61 -24.55 -25.59
N GLN A 125 -4.03 -25.76 -25.52
CA GLN A 125 -2.66 -25.95 -25.08
C GLN A 125 -1.67 -25.28 -26.06
N GLU A 126 -1.89 -25.40 -27.36
CA GLU A 126 -1.02 -24.82 -28.39
C GLU A 126 -0.96 -23.29 -28.27
N LEU A 127 -2.10 -22.67 -27.94
CA LEU A 127 -2.17 -21.24 -27.68
C LEU A 127 -1.42 -20.88 -26.39
N ALA A 128 -1.58 -21.66 -25.31
CA ALA A 128 -0.84 -21.45 -24.06
C ALA A 128 0.68 -21.57 -24.25
N GLU A 129 1.14 -22.56 -25.00
CA GLU A 129 2.55 -22.75 -25.37
C GLU A 129 3.09 -21.58 -26.21
N THR A 130 2.29 -21.09 -27.16
CA THR A 130 2.65 -19.94 -27.99
C THR A 130 2.80 -18.67 -27.15
N LEU A 131 1.90 -18.44 -26.20
CA LEU A 131 1.87 -17.21 -25.39
C LEU A 131 2.87 -17.23 -24.22
N PHE A 132 2.98 -18.36 -23.52
CA PHE A 132 3.72 -18.46 -22.25
C PHE A 132 4.95 -19.37 -22.32
N GLY A 133 5.20 -19.99 -23.49
CA GLY A 133 6.31 -20.91 -23.76
C GLY A 133 5.97 -22.36 -23.44
N ILE A 134 6.88 -23.28 -23.81
CA ILE A 134 6.70 -24.73 -23.63
C ILE A 134 6.44 -25.17 -22.17
N ASN A 135 6.87 -24.36 -21.20
CA ASN A 135 6.65 -24.61 -19.77
C ASN A 135 5.47 -23.80 -19.20
N TRP A 136 4.47 -23.44 -20.04
CA TRP A 136 3.31 -22.66 -19.64
C TRP A 136 2.59 -23.25 -18.42
N ASN A 137 2.54 -24.58 -18.32
CA ASN A 137 1.90 -25.31 -17.22
C ASN A 137 2.58 -25.06 -15.86
N GLN A 138 3.88 -24.71 -15.85
CA GLN A 138 4.61 -24.28 -14.65
C GLN A 138 4.37 -22.79 -14.31
N ARG A 139 3.65 -22.07 -15.18
CA ARG A 139 3.33 -20.64 -15.05
C ARG A 139 1.88 -20.40 -14.66
N ILE A 140 1.15 -21.45 -14.28
CA ILE A 140 -0.21 -21.36 -13.75
C ILE A 140 -0.16 -21.33 -12.24
N ASP A 141 -0.78 -20.32 -11.65
CA ASP A 141 -0.98 -20.26 -10.21
C ASP A 141 -2.49 -20.34 -9.89
N ASP A 142 -2.81 -21.04 -8.80
CA ASP A 142 -4.18 -21.07 -8.26
C ASP A 142 -4.52 -19.76 -7.54
N VAL A 143 -5.65 -19.18 -7.92
CA VAL A 143 -6.28 -18.07 -7.22
C VAL A 143 -7.40 -18.64 -6.37
N PRO A 144 -7.36 -18.49 -5.03
CA PRO A 144 -8.47 -18.93 -4.18
C PRO A 144 -9.80 -18.25 -4.57
N ASP A 145 -10.89 -19.02 -4.61
CA ASP A 145 -12.23 -18.55 -4.99
C ASP A 145 -12.66 -17.23 -4.34
N PRO A 146 -12.43 -16.97 -3.03
CA PRO A 146 -12.78 -15.70 -2.39
C PRO A 146 -12.09 -14.48 -3.01
N PHE A 147 -10.95 -14.65 -3.68
CA PHE A 147 -10.24 -13.57 -4.36
C PHE A 147 -10.63 -13.42 -5.82
N PHE A 148 -11.37 -14.37 -6.39
CA PHE A 148 -11.84 -14.31 -7.77
C PHE A 148 -12.77 -13.12 -8.03
N ILE A 149 -13.47 -12.64 -6.99
CA ILE A 149 -14.31 -11.42 -7.06
C ILE A 149 -13.52 -10.15 -7.41
N ASN A 150 -12.18 -10.16 -7.28
CA ASN A 150 -11.33 -9.05 -7.68
C ASN A 150 -11.07 -9.02 -9.19
N TYR A 151 -11.44 -10.09 -9.90
CA TYR A 151 -11.25 -10.25 -11.33
C TYR A 151 -12.55 -10.09 -12.10
N LYS A 152 -12.42 -9.77 -13.39
CA LYS A 152 -13.54 -9.73 -14.34
C LYS A 152 -13.25 -10.68 -15.49
N VAL A 153 -14.18 -11.55 -15.83
CA VAL A 153 -14.03 -12.41 -17.01
C VAL A 153 -14.22 -11.56 -18.27
N GLY A 154 -13.21 -11.57 -19.15
CA GLY A 154 -13.22 -10.88 -20.44
C GLY A 154 -13.36 -11.84 -21.62
N THR A 155 -13.21 -11.28 -22.83
CA THR A 155 -13.26 -12.06 -24.08
C THR A 155 -12.16 -13.13 -24.10
N PRO A 156 -12.48 -14.40 -24.42
CA PRO A 156 -11.49 -15.44 -24.62
C PRO A 156 -10.42 -15.04 -25.64
N ILE A 157 -9.26 -15.68 -25.55
CA ILE A 157 -8.18 -15.55 -26.52
C ILE A 157 -8.33 -16.73 -27.49
N GLU A 158 -8.54 -16.43 -28.76
CA GLU A 158 -8.69 -17.43 -29.83
C GLU A 158 -7.41 -17.58 -30.65
N MET A 159 -6.58 -16.53 -30.68
CA MET A 159 -5.29 -16.54 -31.37
C MET A 159 -4.26 -15.67 -30.68
N ALA A 160 -2.97 -15.97 -30.89
CA ALA A 160 -1.87 -15.34 -30.15
C ALA A 160 -1.79 -13.81 -30.35
N SER A 161 -2.19 -13.29 -31.51
CA SER A 161 -2.18 -11.85 -31.80
C SER A 161 -3.19 -11.05 -30.97
N GLU A 162 -4.18 -11.68 -30.34
CA GLU A 162 -5.14 -11.00 -29.45
C GLU A 162 -4.58 -10.75 -28.06
N TYR A 163 -3.45 -11.37 -27.73
CA TYR A 163 -2.77 -11.23 -26.45
C TYR A 163 -1.24 -11.18 -26.67
N PRO A 164 -0.72 -10.10 -27.27
CA PRO A 164 0.71 -9.91 -27.43
C PRO A 164 1.36 -9.70 -26.05
N ILE A 165 1.85 -10.79 -25.45
CA ILE A 165 2.23 -10.84 -24.03
C ILE A 165 3.27 -9.78 -23.62
N ASN A 166 4.19 -9.42 -24.53
CA ASN A 166 5.19 -8.39 -24.27
C ASN A 166 4.57 -6.99 -24.25
N ASP A 167 3.62 -6.72 -25.15
CA ASP A 167 2.92 -5.44 -25.21
C ASP A 167 2.03 -5.28 -23.98
N VAL A 168 1.33 -6.34 -23.57
CA VAL A 168 0.51 -6.36 -22.35
C VAL A 168 1.37 -6.05 -21.10
N LYS A 169 2.54 -6.68 -20.98
CA LYS A 169 3.49 -6.39 -19.88
C LYS A 169 4.00 -4.96 -19.92
N ASN A 170 4.37 -4.47 -21.10
CA ASN A 170 4.93 -3.12 -21.27
C ASN A 170 3.88 -2.04 -21.02
N ALA A 171 2.61 -2.31 -21.36
CA ALA A 171 1.49 -1.44 -21.06
C ALA A 171 1.14 -1.40 -19.55
N THR A 172 1.61 -2.37 -18.75
CA THR A 172 1.35 -2.46 -17.31
C THR A 172 2.65 -2.50 -16.49
N PRO A 173 3.44 -1.42 -16.52
CA PRO A 173 4.75 -1.38 -15.87
C PRO A 173 4.65 -1.32 -14.34
N ASN A 174 3.52 -0.88 -13.80
CA ASN A 174 3.28 -0.79 -12.36
C ASN A 174 1.79 -0.93 -12.02
N ILE A 175 1.50 -1.15 -10.73
CA ILE A 175 0.14 -1.31 -10.20
C ILE A 175 -0.75 -0.12 -10.54
N ALA A 176 -0.18 1.08 -10.56
CA ALA A 176 -0.98 2.29 -10.74
C ALA A 176 -1.58 2.38 -12.14
N ILE A 177 -0.80 2.01 -13.16
CA ILE A 177 -1.25 1.89 -14.54
C ILE A 177 -2.21 0.70 -14.70
N ASP A 178 -1.94 -0.44 -14.08
CA ASP A 178 -2.83 -1.60 -14.14
C ASP A 178 -4.22 -1.31 -13.56
N LYS A 179 -4.26 -0.66 -12.40
CA LYS A 179 -5.51 -0.24 -11.75
C LYS A 179 -6.12 1.03 -12.34
N GLN A 180 -5.46 1.63 -13.33
CA GLN A 180 -5.91 2.84 -14.03
C GLN A 180 -6.18 4.01 -13.08
N PHE A 181 -5.31 4.22 -12.10
CA PHE A 181 -5.40 5.40 -11.25
C PHE A 181 -5.10 6.66 -12.05
N ASP A 182 -5.79 7.75 -11.71
CA ASP A 182 -5.38 9.08 -12.15
C ASP A 182 -4.11 9.49 -11.39
N MET A 183 -2.96 9.27 -12.01
CA MET A 183 -1.65 9.56 -11.45
C MET A 183 -1.36 11.06 -11.30
N THR A 184 -2.23 11.92 -11.83
CA THR A 184 -2.13 13.38 -11.66
C THR A 184 -2.93 13.88 -10.47
N MET A 185 -3.76 13.03 -9.86
CA MET A 185 -4.60 13.35 -8.71
C MET A 185 -4.12 12.59 -7.49
N VAL A 186 -3.52 13.30 -6.53
CA VAL A 186 -3.03 12.70 -5.28
C VAL A 186 -3.89 13.15 -4.11
N THR A 187 -4.25 12.22 -3.23
CA THR A 187 -5.04 12.51 -2.02
C THR A 187 -4.19 12.48 -0.76
N VAL A 188 -4.36 13.49 0.09
CA VAL A 188 -3.87 13.55 1.46
C VAL A 188 -5.07 13.58 2.39
N THR A 189 -5.09 12.70 3.40
CA THR A 189 -6.15 12.67 4.41
C THR A 189 -5.72 13.46 5.63
N ILE A 190 -6.59 14.32 6.17
CA ILE A 190 -6.37 15.06 7.42
C ILE A 190 -7.11 14.36 8.56
N GLY A 191 -6.45 14.20 9.70
CA GLY A 191 -7.12 14.00 11.00
C GLY A 191 -7.86 12.67 11.15
N SER A 192 -7.17 11.55 10.94
CA SER A 192 -7.69 10.29 11.46
C SER A 192 -7.40 10.20 12.95
N ALA A 193 -8.44 9.93 13.75
CA ALA A 193 -8.51 9.97 15.22
C ALA A 193 -7.40 9.25 16.02
N THR A 194 -6.50 8.53 15.35
CA THR A 194 -5.38 7.81 15.95
C THR A 194 -4.02 8.46 15.66
N ALA A 195 -3.81 9.15 14.53
CA ALA A 195 -2.49 9.65 14.10
C ALA A 195 -2.29 11.16 14.21
N GLY A 196 -3.37 11.96 14.22
CA GLY A 196 -3.32 13.42 14.40
C GLY A 196 -2.39 14.14 13.42
N GLY A 197 -2.69 14.10 12.11
CA GLY A 197 -1.83 14.69 11.10
C GLY A 197 -2.32 14.55 9.67
N PHE A 198 -1.48 14.98 8.73
CA PHE A 198 -1.63 14.73 7.29
C PHE A 198 -1.11 13.34 6.96
N VAL A 199 -1.87 12.57 6.18
CA VAL A 199 -1.50 11.21 5.77
C VAL A 199 -1.61 11.07 4.26
N PRO A 200 -0.48 10.86 3.56
CA PRO A 200 0.90 10.94 4.06
C PRO A 200 1.29 12.35 4.52
N ALA A 201 2.25 12.45 5.45
CA ALA A 201 2.79 13.73 5.89
C ALA A 201 3.73 14.35 4.82
N SER A 202 4.38 13.53 4.01
CA SER A 202 5.23 14.00 2.91
C SER A 202 4.93 13.22 1.65
N THR A 203 4.69 13.92 0.54
CA THR A 203 4.39 13.32 -0.77
C THR A 203 5.29 13.93 -1.83
N THR A 204 5.79 13.12 -2.77
CA THR A 204 6.34 13.64 -4.03
C THR A 204 5.31 13.48 -5.14
N VAL A 205 5.11 14.54 -5.92
CA VAL A 205 4.27 14.59 -7.12
C VAL A 205 5.04 15.19 -8.29
N LYS A 206 4.55 14.99 -9.51
CA LYS A 206 5.13 15.66 -10.68
C LYS A 206 4.53 17.04 -10.90
N VAL A 207 5.26 17.93 -11.58
CA VAL A 207 4.73 19.20 -12.08
C VAL A 207 3.42 18.96 -12.83
N GLY A 208 2.40 19.76 -12.51
CA GLY A 208 1.05 19.66 -13.06
C GLY A 208 0.11 18.75 -12.26
N SER A 209 0.61 18.04 -11.24
CA SER A 209 -0.25 17.23 -10.37
C SER A 209 -1.12 18.10 -9.48
N THR A 210 -2.33 17.62 -9.21
CA THR A 210 -3.27 18.21 -8.26
C THR A 210 -3.31 17.38 -6.99
N VAL A 211 -3.09 18.04 -5.85
CA VAL A 211 -3.23 17.43 -4.53
C VAL A 211 -4.56 17.84 -3.94
N THR A 212 -5.30 16.85 -3.45
CA THR A 212 -6.57 17.01 -2.75
C THR A 212 -6.37 16.64 -1.28
N TRP A 213 -6.58 17.59 -0.39
CA TRP A 213 -6.68 17.33 1.03
C TRP A 213 -8.13 17.08 1.40
N THR A 214 -8.42 16.00 2.10
CA THR A 214 -9.76 15.67 2.60
C THR A 214 -9.74 15.66 4.12
N ASN A 215 -10.60 16.46 4.75
CA ASN A 215 -10.78 16.39 6.19
C ASN A 215 -11.63 15.17 6.56
N ALA A 216 -11.00 14.13 7.12
CA ALA A 216 -11.67 12.93 7.60
C ALA A 216 -11.96 12.97 9.12
N ASP A 217 -11.53 14.03 9.81
CA ASP A 217 -11.80 14.25 11.23
C ASP A 217 -13.21 14.79 11.47
N ILE A 218 -13.61 14.85 12.73
CA ILE A 218 -14.83 15.49 13.21
C ILE A 218 -14.63 16.98 13.50
N VAL A 219 -13.38 17.45 13.63
CA VAL A 219 -13.06 18.86 13.87
C VAL A 219 -12.61 19.55 12.58
N PRO A 220 -12.78 20.88 12.47
CA PRO A 220 -12.29 21.64 11.33
C PRO A 220 -10.75 21.69 11.30
N HIS A 221 -10.20 21.75 10.09
CA HIS A 221 -8.76 21.77 9.82
C HIS A 221 -8.42 22.82 8.77
N THR A 222 -7.14 23.13 8.58
CA THR A 222 -6.67 23.94 7.45
C THR A 222 -5.43 23.33 6.80
N VAL A 223 -5.10 23.82 5.61
CA VAL A 223 -3.87 23.54 4.87
C VAL A 223 -3.26 24.90 4.53
N THR A 224 -2.29 25.31 5.33
CA THR A 224 -1.69 26.64 5.28
C THR A 224 -0.18 26.53 5.03
N GLY A 225 0.30 27.09 3.92
CA GLY A 225 1.71 27.21 3.57
C GLY A 225 2.03 28.62 3.06
N ASP A 226 3.28 28.88 2.70
CA ASP A 226 3.75 30.24 2.39
C ASP A 226 2.92 30.96 1.30
N ALA A 227 2.54 30.22 0.26
CA ALA A 227 1.84 30.76 -0.92
C ALA A 227 0.40 30.25 -1.05
N PHE A 228 -0.16 29.65 0.00
CA PHE A 228 -1.52 29.11 -0.03
C PHE A 228 -2.16 28.90 1.32
N ASP A 229 -3.46 29.13 1.36
CA ASP A 229 -4.29 28.86 2.52
C ASP A 229 -5.62 28.30 2.02
N SER A 230 -6.04 27.17 2.57
CA SER A 230 -7.35 26.59 2.30
C SER A 230 -8.49 27.34 2.97
N GLY A 231 -8.19 28.17 3.98
CA GLY A 231 -9.16 28.52 5.00
C GLY A 231 -9.63 27.28 5.76
N THR A 232 -10.76 27.41 6.48
CA THR A 232 -11.35 26.29 7.23
C THR A 232 -11.91 25.21 6.29
N ILE A 233 -11.45 23.98 6.49
CA ILE A 233 -11.95 22.77 5.86
C ILE A 233 -12.80 22.02 6.89
N GLU A 234 -14.12 22.13 6.76
CA GLU A 234 -15.07 21.40 7.59
C GLU A 234 -14.99 19.88 7.37
N LYS A 235 -15.56 19.10 8.29
CA LYS A 235 -15.66 17.64 8.17
C LYS A 235 -16.13 17.20 6.78
N ALA A 236 -15.44 16.21 6.21
CA ALA A 236 -15.69 15.64 4.89
C ALA A 236 -15.61 16.63 3.71
N LYS A 237 -15.13 17.85 3.95
CA LYS A 237 -14.81 18.80 2.88
C LYS A 237 -13.38 18.63 2.41
N THR A 238 -13.13 19.20 1.23
CA THR A 238 -11.86 19.06 0.53
C THR A 238 -11.30 20.41 0.14
N TYR A 239 -9.99 20.51 0.15
CA TYR A 239 -9.23 21.58 -0.49
C TYR A 239 -8.35 20.97 -1.58
N THR A 240 -8.24 21.66 -2.72
CA THR A 240 -7.46 21.19 -3.87
C THR A 240 -6.47 22.25 -4.31
N ARG A 241 -5.24 21.83 -4.64
CA ARG A 241 -4.24 22.71 -5.24
C ARG A 241 -3.45 21.98 -6.32
N THR A 242 -3.33 22.62 -7.48
CA THR A 242 -2.43 22.17 -8.55
C THR A 242 -1.06 22.81 -8.38
N PHE A 243 -0.02 21.98 -8.47
CA PHE A 243 1.37 22.42 -8.34
C PHE A 243 2.06 22.46 -9.70
N ASN A 244 2.24 23.66 -10.25
CA ASN A 244 2.79 23.88 -11.59
C ASN A 244 4.29 24.23 -11.61
N THR A 245 4.95 24.22 -10.46
CA THR A 245 6.36 24.58 -10.35
C THR A 245 7.06 23.57 -9.46
N ALA A 246 8.23 23.11 -9.91
CA ALA A 246 9.05 22.20 -9.13
C ALA A 246 9.57 22.92 -7.87
N GLY A 247 9.63 22.21 -6.76
CA GLY A 247 10.03 22.78 -5.47
C GLY A 247 9.48 21.99 -4.27
N SER A 248 9.91 22.36 -3.08
CA SER A 248 9.34 21.87 -1.82
C SER A 248 8.32 22.88 -1.31
N TYR A 249 7.15 22.39 -0.93
CA TYR A 249 6.06 23.19 -0.38
C TYR A 249 5.70 22.65 0.99
N ASP A 250 6.29 23.23 2.02
CA ASP A 250 5.93 22.95 3.40
C ASP A 250 4.61 23.66 3.75
N TYR A 251 3.79 22.97 4.55
CA TYR A 251 2.51 23.47 5.02
C TYR A 251 2.19 22.89 6.39
N HIS A 252 1.24 23.50 7.07
CA HIS A 252 0.76 23.08 8.37
C HIS A 252 -0.75 23.29 8.49
N ASP A 253 -1.33 22.74 9.56
CA ASP A 253 -2.66 23.12 9.99
C ASP A 253 -2.60 24.40 10.84
N GLY A 254 -3.29 25.45 10.42
CA GLY A 254 -3.31 26.75 11.08
C GLY A 254 -4.04 26.77 12.43
N ILE A 255 -4.90 25.77 12.71
CA ILE A 255 -5.58 25.57 14.00
C ILE A 255 -4.69 24.71 14.92
N TYR A 256 -4.01 23.72 14.35
CA TYR A 256 -3.15 22.77 15.05
C TYR A 256 -1.72 22.73 14.45
N PRO A 257 -0.85 23.73 14.73
CA PRO A 257 0.44 23.89 14.03
C PRO A 257 1.45 22.76 14.17
N VAL A 258 1.22 21.82 15.11
CA VAL A 258 2.03 20.60 15.23
C VAL A 258 1.81 19.64 14.06
N MET A 259 0.67 19.73 13.36
CA MET A 259 0.38 18.98 12.15
C MET A 259 1.11 19.65 10.98
N GLN A 260 2.17 19.01 10.50
CA GLN A 260 3.00 19.50 9.40
C GLN A 260 2.94 18.54 8.23
N GLY A 261 3.05 19.07 7.02
CA GLY A 261 3.23 18.28 5.83
C GLY A 261 4.07 18.98 4.78
N THR A 262 4.52 18.21 3.79
CA THR A 262 5.36 18.69 2.69
C THR A 262 4.89 18.07 1.38
N ILE A 263 4.71 18.90 0.35
CA ILE A 263 4.59 18.46 -1.04
C ILE A 263 5.90 18.74 -1.77
N ASN A 264 6.59 17.69 -2.21
CA ASN A 264 7.75 17.79 -3.08
C ASN A 264 7.28 17.69 -4.54
N VAL A 265 7.55 18.70 -5.35
CA VAL A 265 7.16 18.73 -6.76
C VAL A 265 8.40 18.55 -7.60
N VAL A 266 8.45 17.44 -8.34
CA VAL A 266 9.55 17.10 -9.25
C VAL A 266 9.08 17.23 -10.70
N GLN A 267 10.02 17.27 -11.65
CA GLN A 267 9.71 17.30 -13.08
C GLN A 267 8.98 16.03 -13.55
#